data_AF-A0A415DSG5-F1
#
_entry.id   AF-A0A415DSG5-F1
#
_cell.length_a   1.000
_cell.length_b   1.000
_cell.length_c   1.000
_cell.angle_alpha   90.00
_cell.angle_beta   90.00
_cell.angle_gamma   90.00
#
_symmetry.space_group_name_H-M   'P 1'
#
loop_
_entity.id
_entity.type
_entity.pdbx_description
1 polymer ?
#
loop_
_entity_poly.entity_id
_entity_poly.type
_entity_poly.pdbx_seq_one_letter_code
_entity_poly.pdbx_strand_id
1 'polypeptide(L)'
;MHLQGVPNRKIASELDINKETVNNYIRFATSDALGLKGLLELDEPVLEHRLKGVNLAYPDECFEGFKARLPYLQQEMKRKHVTLKYLWEEYIADNPQGYGLT
;
A
#
# COMPACT_ATOMS: atom_id res chain seq x y z
N MET A 1 -23.19 -5.32 -9.21
CA MET A 1 -23.80 -5.68 -7.90
C MET A 1 -24.28 -4.45 -7.11
N HIS A 2 -23.43 -3.47 -6.77
CA HIS A 2 -23.88 -2.30 -6.00
C HIS A 2 -24.94 -1.44 -6.73
N LEU A 3 -24.77 -1.18 -8.04
CA LEU A 3 -25.77 -0.49 -8.88
C LEU A 3 -27.11 -1.25 -9.02
N GLN A 4 -27.13 -2.55 -8.70
CA GLN A 4 -28.32 -3.40 -8.75
C GLN A 4 -29.08 -3.40 -7.41
N GLY A 5 -28.69 -2.54 -6.46
CA GLY A 5 -29.32 -2.45 -5.13
C GLY A 5 -28.92 -3.57 -4.17
N VAL A 6 -27.86 -4.33 -4.48
CA VAL A 6 -27.39 -5.41 -3.60
C VAL A 6 -26.70 -4.79 -2.38
N PRO A 7 -27.08 -5.18 -1.14
CA PRO A 7 -26.44 -4.67 0.06
C PRO A 7 -24.98 -5.13 0.14
N ASN A 8 -24.09 -4.24 0.58
CA ASN A 8 -22.63 -4.46 0.61
C ASN A 8 -22.22 -5.74 1.35
N ARG A 9 -22.97 -6.15 2.38
CA ARG A 9 -22.77 -7.40 3.11
C ARG A 9 -22.96 -8.63 2.22
N LYS A 10 -23.92 -8.60 1.29
CA LYS A 10 -24.18 -9.70 0.36
C LYS A 10 -23.12 -9.75 -0.74
N ILE A 11 -22.67 -8.59 -1.21
CA ILE A 11 -21.52 -8.48 -2.15
C ILE A 11 -20.25 -9.09 -1.52
N ALA A 12 -19.98 -8.77 -0.26
CA ALA A 12 -18.85 -9.32 0.49
C ALA A 12 -18.92 -10.85 0.61
N SER A 13 -20.10 -11.40 0.91
CA SER A 13 -20.31 -12.84 0.98
C SER A 13 -20.21 -13.55 -0.37
N GLU A 14 -20.63 -12.91 -1.47
CA GLU A 14 -20.52 -13.48 -2.83
C GLU A 14 -19.09 -13.47 -3.38
N LEU A 15 -18.28 -12.48 -2.98
CA LEU A 15 -16.90 -12.31 -3.42
C LEU A 15 -15.85 -12.86 -2.44
N ASP A 16 -16.29 -13.43 -1.31
CA ASP A 16 -15.44 -13.92 -0.20
C ASP A 16 -14.39 -12.89 0.28
N ILE A 17 -14.80 -11.62 0.35
CA ILE A 17 -13.95 -10.52 0.81
C ILE A 17 -14.56 -9.83 2.03
N ASN A 18 -13.72 -9.14 2.80
CA ASN A 18 -14.18 -8.42 3.98
C ASN A 18 -15.17 -7.30 3.59
N LYS A 19 -16.28 -7.19 4.34
CA LYS A 19 -17.29 -6.13 4.18
C LYS A 19 -16.68 -4.71 4.23
N GLU A 20 -15.61 -4.52 5.00
CA GLU A 20 -14.93 -3.23 5.12
C GLU A 20 -14.17 -2.89 3.85
N THR A 21 -13.57 -3.88 3.21
CA THR A 21 -12.94 -3.75 1.89
C THR A 21 -13.98 -3.34 0.85
N VAL A 22 -15.15 -3.98 0.83
CA VAL A 22 -16.27 -3.60 -0.06
C VAL A 22 -16.74 -2.17 0.20
N ASN A 23 -16.90 -1.80 1.48
CA ASN A 23 -17.30 -0.44 1.86
C ASN A 23 -16.25 0.59 1.44
N ASN A 24 -14.97 0.29 1.59
CA ASN A 24 -13.88 1.16 1.16
C ASN A 24 -13.93 1.36 -0.36
N TYR A 25 -14.06 0.29 -1.15
CA TYR A 25 -14.18 0.38 -2.60
C TYR A 25 -15.39 1.20 -3.04
N ILE A 26 -16.55 1.01 -2.41
CA ILE A 26 -17.75 1.79 -2.72
C ILE A 26 -17.57 3.26 -2.33
N ARG A 27 -16.95 3.53 -1.17
CA ARG A 27 -16.65 4.90 -0.73
C ARG A 27 -15.73 5.60 -1.73
N PHE A 28 -14.65 4.94 -2.15
CA PHE A 28 -13.73 5.46 -3.15
C PHE A 28 -14.44 5.73 -4.48
N ALA A 29 -15.23 4.76 -4.97
CA ALA A 29 -15.96 4.88 -6.21
C ALA A 29 -17.07 5.96 -6.18
N THR A 30 -17.60 6.28 -4.99
CA THR A 30 -18.61 7.34 -4.81
C THR A 30 -17.96 8.71 -4.65
N SER A 31 -16.76 8.78 -4.08
CA SER A 31 -15.99 10.02 -3.94
C SER A 31 -15.26 10.45 -5.21
N ASP A 32 -15.11 9.55 -6.18
CA ASP A 32 -14.42 9.83 -7.43
C ASP A 32 -15.28 10.66 -8.39
N ALA A 33 -14.64 11.61 -9.09
CA ALA A 33 -15.32 12.60 -9.95
C ALA A 33 -16.03 11.99 -11.17
N LEU A 34 -15.62 10.79 -11.62
CA LEU A 34 -16.32 10.05 -12.69
C LEU A 34 -17.55 9.30 -12.19
N GLY A 35 -17.68 9.08 -10.88
CA GLY A 35 -18.70 8.25 -10.27
C GLY A 35 -18.64 6.78 -10.71
N LEU A 36 -19.49 5.95 -10.09
CA LEU A 36 -19.46 4.49 -10.27
C LEU A 36 -19.74 4.02 -11.71
N LYS A 37 -20.53 4.78 -12.49
CA LYS A 37 -20.81 4.45 -13.90
C LYS A 37 -19.62 4.77 -14.81
N GLY A 38 -18.96 5.92 -14.60
CA GLY A 38 -17.77 6.28 -15.37
C GLY A 38 -16.59 5.35 -15.08
N LEU A 39 -16.49 4.83 -13.86
CA LEU A 39 -15.49 3.81 -13.49
C LEU A 39 -15.70 2.48 -14.23
N LEU A 40 -16.94 2.08 -14.53
CA LEU A 40 -17.24 0.84 -15.26
C LEU A 40 -16.89 0.91 -16.74
N GLU A 41 -16.72 2.11 -17.30
CA GLU A 41 -16.35 2.34 -18.70
C GLU A 41 -14.83 2.43 -18.89
N LEU A 42 -14.04 2.41 -17.80
CA LEU A 42 -12.59 2.44 -17.86
C LEU A 42 -12.00 1.04 -18.07
N ASP A 43 -10.90 0.98 -18.82
CA ASP A 43 -10.10 -0.23 -18.94
C ASP A 43 -9.49 -0.63 -17.59
N GLU A 44 -9.43 -1.94 -17.34
CA GLU A 44 -8.91 -2.58 -16.11
C GLU A 44 -7.64 -1.91 -15.55
N PRO A 45 -6.54 -1.68 -16.31
CA PRO A 45 -5.33 -1.06 -15.77
C PRO A 45 -5.53 0.40 -15.33
N VAL A 46 -6.41 1.15 -16.01
CA VAL A 46 -6.71 2.55 -15.68
C VAL A 46 -7.61 2.60 -14.45
N LEU A 47 -8.58 1.68 -14.38
CA LEU A 47 -9.45 1.51 -13.24
C LEU A 47 -8.67 1.13 -11.98
N GLU A 48 -7.76 0.16 -12.08
CA GLU A 48 -6.89 -0.23 -10.98
C GLU A 48 -6.02 0.93 -10.50
N HIS A 49 -5.36 1.64 -11.42
CA HIS A 49 -4.52 2.80 -11.08
C HIS A 49 -5.32 3.91 -10.39
N ARG A 50 -6.57 4.12 -10.82
CA ARG A 50 -7.45 5.15 -10.30
C ARG A 50 -8.08 4.78 -8.95
N LEU A 51 -8.51 3.53 -8.77
CA LEU A 51 -9.09 3.03 -7.53
C LEU A 51 -8.05 2.77 -6.44
N LYS A 52 -6.85 2.30 -6.81
CA LYS A 52 -5.73 2.16 -5.88
C LYS A 52 -5.15 3.54 -5.53
N GLY A 53 -5.47 4.58 -6.31
CA GLY A 53 -4.94 5.93 -6.14
C GLY A 53 -3.40 5.91 -6.15
N VAL A 54 -2.79 7.05 -5.86
CA VAL A 54 -1.35 7.13 -5.56
C VAL A 54 -1.09 6.50 -4.19
N ASN A 55 -1.44 5.24 -4.01
CA ASN A 55 -1.01 4.43 -2.87
C ASN A 55 -0.22 3.22 -3.37
N LEU A 56 0.61 3.48 -4.37
CA LEU A 56 1.83 2.73 -4.59
C LEU A 56 2.76 3.15 -3.45
N ALA A 57 2.95 2.24 -2.48
CA ALA A 57 4.01 2.23 -1.47
C ALA A 57 4.83 3.53 -1.43
N TYR A 58 4.43 4.43 -0.52
CA TYR A 58 5.00 5.75 -0.29
C TYR A 58 6.41 5.98 -0.86
N PRO A 59 6.65 7.01 -1.68
CA PRO A 59 7.92 7.72 -1.61
C PRO A 59 7.88 8.54 -0.31
N ASP A 60 7.74 7.87 0.83
CA ASP A 60 8.04 8.50 2.10
C ASP A 60 9.52 8.82 2.02
N GLU A 61 9.91 10.01 2.43
CA GLU A 61 11.32 10.39 2.51
C GLU A 61 12.12 9.33 3.31
N CYS A 62 11.45 8.64 4.24
CA CYS A 62 11.94 7.46 4.96
C CYS A 62 12.29 6.28 4.04
N PHE A 63 11.45 5.97 3.05
CA PHE A 63 11.68 4.89 2.08
C PHE A 63 12.85 5.22 1.15
N GLU A 64 12.91 6.44 0.60
CA GLU A 64 14.02 6.86 -0.26
C GLU A 64 15.34 6.91 0.52
N GLY A 65 15.33 7.40 1.76
CA GLY A 65 16.49 7.37 2.65
C GLY A 65 16.96 5.95 2.99
N PHE A 66 16.04 5.02 3.23
CA PHE A 66 16.36 3.61 3.45
C PHE A 66 16.90 2.94 2.17
N LYS A 67 16.26 3.19 1.03
CA LYS A 67 16.64 2.64 -0.28
C LYS A 67 18.07 2.99 -0.66
N ALA A 68 18.51 4.23 -0.40
CA ALA A 68 19.88 4.67 -0.64
C ALA A 68 20.92 3.86 0.16
N ARG A 69 20.54 3.27 1.30
CA ARG A 69 21.43 2.46 2.15
C ARG A 69 21.45 0.98 1.79
N LEU A 70 20.53 0.49 0.96
CA LEU A 70 20.46 -0.93 0.57
C LEU A 70 21.79 -1.50 0.03
N PRO A 71 22.57 -0.78 -0.81
CA PRO A 71 23.86 -1.30 -1.27
C PRO A 71 24.87 -1.52 -0.15
N TYR A 72 24.90 -0.61 0.84
CA TYR A 72 25.75 -0.73 2.02
C TYR A 72 25.33 -1.92 2.88
N LEU A 73 24.03 -2.03 3.19
CA LEU A 73 23.49 -3.15 3.97
C LEU A 73 23.81 -4.49 3.31
N GLN A 74 23.64 -4.58 1.99
CA GLN A 74 23.93 -5.80 1.23
C GLN A 74 25.43 -6.16 1.26
N GLN A 75 26.32 -5.18 1.27
CA GLN A 75 27.77 -5.41 1.38
C GLN A 75 28.16 -5.88 2.77
N GLU A 76 27.62 -5.25 3.81
CA GLU A 76 27.94 -5.54 5.21
C GLU A 76 27.39 -6.91 5.64
N MET A 77 26.22 -7.31 5.13
CA MET A 77 25.66 -8.65 5.33
C MET A 77 26.53 -9.78 4.77
N LYS A 78 27.48 -9.51 3.87
CA LYS A 78 28.43 -10.53 3.35
C LYS A 78 29.62 -10.75 4.28
N ARG A 79 29.86 -9.88 5.25
CA ARG A 79 30.96 -10.00 6.21
C ARG A 79 30.62 -10.99 7.31
N LYS A 80 31.63 -11.73 7.78
CA LYS A 80 31.46 -12.64 8.91
C LYS A 80 31.17 -11.84 10.18
N HIS A 81 30.24 -12.33 10.99
CA HIS A 81 29.81 -11.76 12.28
C HIS A 81 28.93 -10.50 12.22
N VAL A 82 28.53 -10.03 11.03
CA VAL A 82 27.50 -8.98 10.92
C VAL A 82 26.12 -9.61 11.10
N THR A 83 25.29 -9.00 11.94
CA THR A 83 23.89 -9.41 12.14
C THR A 83 22.94 -8.32 11.65
N LEU A 84 21.77 -8.71 11.16
CA LEU A 84 20.71 -7.77 10.79
C LEU A 84 20.34 -6.82 11.94
N LYS A 85 20.40 -7.33 13.18
CA LYS A 85 20.16 -6.53 14.39
C LYS A 85 21.17 -5.39 14.52
N TYR A 86 22.46 -5.67 14.31
CA TYR A 86 23.52 -4.67 14.39
C TYR A 86 23.33 -3.57 13.34
N LEU A 87 23.03 -3.95 12.09
CA LEU A 87 22.73 -2.99 11.01
C LEU A 87 21.47 -2.15 11.28
N TRP A 88 20.49 -2.74 11.95
CA TRP A 88 19.27 -2.04 12.36
C TRP A 88 19.53 -1.01 13.46
N GLU A 89 20.38 -1.35 14.44
CA GLU A 89 20.81 -0.41 15.49
C GLU A 89 21.58 0.78 14.91
N GLU A 90 22.48 0.55 13.95
CA GLU A 90 23.16 1.63 13.19
C GLU A 90 22.15 2.50 12.43
N TYR A 91 21.17 1.88 11.76
CA TYR A 91 20.16 2.60 11.00
C TYR A 91 19.30 3.54 11.87
N ILE A 92 18.83 3.08 13.03
CA ILE A 92 18.04 3.90 13.96
C ILE A 92 18.88 5.02 14.56
N ALA A 93 20.14 4.76 14.90
CA ALA A 93 21.04 5.77 15.45
C ALA A 93 21.27 6.93 14.48
N ASP A 94 21.42 6.62 13.19
CA ASP A 94 21.61 7.62 12.14
C ASP A 94 20.30 8.27 11.66
N ASN A 95 19.16 7.58 11.80
CA ASN A 95 17.86 8.01 11.29
C ASN A 95 16.80 7.95 12.40
N PRO A 96 16.84 8.88 13.36
CA PRO A 96 15.86 8.91 14.45
C PRO A 96 14.42 9.20 13.97
N GLN A 97 14.26 9.75 12.77
CA GLN A 97 12.98 10.02 12.09
C GLN A 97 12.61 8.91 11.07
N GLY A 98 13.45 7.89 10.92
CA GLY A 98 13.27 6.80 9.95
C GLY A 98 12.32 5.71 10.45
N TYR A 99 12.44 4.50 9.88
CA TYR A 99 11.66 3.37 10.36
C TYR A 99 12.03 3.02 11.81
N GLY A 100 11.02 2.89 12.68
CA GLY A 100 11.19 2.50 14.08
C GLY A 100 10.13 1.48 14.50
N LEU A 101 10.46 0.62 15.47
CA LEU A 101 9.47 -0.20 16.16
C LEU A 101 8.84 0.65 17.26
N THR A 102 7.59 1.06 17.08
CA THR A 102 6.68 1.50 18.17
C THR A 102 6.04 0.32 18.86
#